data_AF-A0A354BJ89-F1
#
_entry.id   AF-A0A354BJ89-F1
#
_cell.length_a   1.000
_cell.length_b   1.000
_cell.length_c   1.000
_cell.angle_alpha   90.00
_cell.angle_beta   90.00
_cell.angle_gamma   90.00
#
_symmetry.space_group_name_H-M   'P 1'
#
loop_
_entity.id
_entity.type
_entity.pdbx_description
1 polymer ?
#
loop_
_entity_poly.entity_id
_entity_poly.type
_entity_poly.pdbx_seq_one_letter_code
_entity_poly.pdbx_strand_id
1 'polypeptide(L)'
;MSKGILQKRVEIQGLATAILLPSVGVFGGPIGSEVGELGPLTSVVGIGLFQRTVLTLQRAGIRQLIVLSGPDEEQLKHSLAKGPRVTIPVRWMPMREFPIDDPRTWEALATEVRGFALIATVNGVFSRGLIEQLRQDVRDGHAIVVAQPRPQPDELP
;
A
#
# COMPACT_ATOMS: atom_id res chain seq x y z
N MET A 1 -28.65 -0.75 -30.97
CA MET A 1 -28.25 0.23 -29.93
C MET A 1 -27.45 -0.50 -28.85
N SER A 2 -26.11 -0.55 -28.98
CA SER A 2 -25.26 -1.43 -28.16
C SER A 2 -23.88 -0.82 -27.88
N LYS A 3 -23.82 0.46 -27.47
CA LYS A 3 -22.56 1.13 -27.10
C LYS A 3 -22.44 1.50 -25.61
N GLY A 4 -23.51 1.34 -24.81
CA GLY A 4 -23.51 1.73 -23.40
C GLY A 4 -22.95 0.70 -22.40
N ILE A 5 -22.89 -0.58 -22.77
CA ILE A 5 -22.52 -1.66 -21.81
C ILE A 5 -21.01 -1.91 -21.78
N LEU A 6 -20.28 -1.59 -22.86
CA LEU A 6 -18.84 -1.78 -22.95
C LEU A 6 -18.03 -0.65 -22.29
N GLN A 7 -18.53 0.59 -22.28
CA GLN A 7 -17.85 1.71 -21.61
C GLN A 7 -17.88 1.58 -20.08
N LYS A 8 -18.98 1.07 -19.51
CA LYS A 8 -19.11 0.91 -18.05
C LYS A 8 -18.22 -0.21 -17.47
N ARG A 9 -17.75 -1.15 -18.28
CA ARG A 9 -16.81 -2.21 -17.86
C ARG A 9 -15.36 -1.76 -17.78
N VAL A 10 -15.00 -0.62 -18.38
CA VAL A 10 -13.61 -0.16 -18.48
C VAL A 10 -13.21 0.73 -17.28
N GLU A 11 -14.17 1.37 -16.61
CA GLU A 11 -13.87 2.36 -15.56
C GLU A 11 -13.73 1.80 -14.14
N ILE A 12 -14.16 0.56 -13.89
CA ILE A 12 -14.03 -0.09 -12.57
C ILE A 12 -13.07 -1.28 -12.67
N GLN A 13 -11.80 -1.01 -12.96
CA GLN A 13 -10.73 -1.94 -12.54
C GLN A 13 -10.55 -1.77 -11.03
N GLY A 14 -11.43 -2.45 -10.27
CA GLY A 14 -11.82 -2.10 -8.89
C GLY A 14 -10.72 -1.64 -7.94
N LEU A 15 -9.55 -2.28 -7.94
CA LEU A 15 -8.44 -1.98 -7.03
C LEU A 15 -7.24 -1.36 -7.78
N ALA A 16 -7.31 -0.09 -8.15
CA ALA A 16 -6.27 0.57 -8.97
C ALA A 16 -5.31 1.46 -8.17
N THR A 17 -5.69 1.84 -6.93
CA THR A 17 -4.91 2.73 -6.08
C THR A 17 -4.42 1.96 -4.85
N ALA A 18 -3.17 2.22 -4.46
CA ALA A 18 -2.63 1.75 -3.19
C ALA A 18 -2.19 2.95 -2.33
N ILE A 19 -2.46 2.87 -1.04
CA ILE A 19 -2.00 3.78 0.00
C ILE A 19 -0.98 3.01 0.83
N LEU A 20 0.26 3.49 0.84
CA LEU A 20 1.35 2.87 1.56
C LEU A 20 1.71 3.69 2.80
N LEU A 21 1.88 2.97 3.91
CA LEU A 21 2.26 3.48 5.22
C LEU A 21 3.66 2.94 5.56
N PRO A 22 4.75 3.64 5.24
CA PRO A 22 6.11 3.10 5.39
C PRO A 22 6.63 3.14 6.83
N SER A 23 6.14 4.08 7.64
CA SER A 23 6.70 4.38 8.97
C SER A 23 5.78 3.97 10.12
N VAL A 24 4.61 3.40 9.84
CA VAL A 24 3.59 3.06 10.85
C VAL A 24 2.93 1.73 10.52
N GLY A 25 2.53 0.98 11.55
CA GLY A 25 1.65 -0.17 11.41
C GLY A 25 0.27 0.21 10.85
N VAL A 26 -0.41 -0.71 10.15
CA VAL A 26 -1.85 -0.55 9.85
C VAL A 26 -2.68 -1.09 11.03
N PHE A 27 -3.80 -0.44 11.35
CA PHE A 27 -4.79 -0.93 12.33
C PHE A 27 -4.27 -1.12 13.76
N GLY A 28 -3.53 -0.14 14.30
CA GLY A 28 -3.10 -0.14 15.71
C GLY A 28 -1.84 -0.94 16.01
N GLY A 29 -1.09 -1.35 14.98
CA GLY A 29 0.31 -1.75 15.15
C GLY A 29 1.15 -0.56 15.66
N PRO A 30 2.29 -0.82 16.32
CA PRO A 30 3.13 0.23 16.87
C PRO A 30 3.45 1.32 15.82
N ILE A 31 3.38 2.58 16.26
CA ILE A 31 3.79 3.75 15.49
C ILE A 31 5.29 3.91 15.72
N GLY A 32 6.08 3.61 14.69
CA GLY A 32 7.54 3.56 14.78
C GLY A 32 8.07 2.13 14.83
N SER A 33 9.31 1.97 14.37
CA SER A 33 10.07 0.72 14.47
C SER A 33 10.29 0.42 15.95
N GLU A 34 9.64 -0.62 16.49
CA GLU A 34 10.13 -1.22 17.72
C GLU A 34 11.60 -1.64 17.50
N VAL A 35 12.43 -1.56 18.54
CA VAL A 35 13.85 -1.93 18.45
C VAL A 35 13.95 -3.40 17.99
N GLY A 36 14.23 -3.61 16.71
CA GLY A 36 14.25 -4.94 16.06
C GLY A 36 13.31 -5.09 14.86
N GLU A 37 12.36 -4.17 14.64
CA GLU A 37 11.49 -4.19 13.46
C GLU A 37 12.22 -3.66 12.22
N LEU A 38 12.07 -4.37 11.11
CA LEU A 38 12.63 -3.97 9.82
C LEU A 38 11.96 -2.66 9.37
N GLY A 39 12.78 -1.66 9.03
CA GLY A 39 12.31 -0.38 8.52
C GLY A 39 12.09 -0.39 7.00
N PRO A 40 11.45 0.65 6.43
CA PRO A 40 11.19 0.72 4.99
C PRO A 40 12.47 0.72 4.13
N LEU A 41 13.59 1.19 4.70
CA LEU A 41 14.91 1.24 4.07
C LEU A 41 15.72 -0.06 4.25
N THR A 42 15.22 -1.04 5.02
CA THR A 42 15.91 -2.32 5.19
C THR A 42 16.03 -3.03 3.85
N SER A 43 17.25 -3.47 3.52
CA SER A 43 17.56 -4.11 2.23
C SER A 43 17.58 -5.63 2.36
N VAL A 44 16.90 -6.31 1.44
CA VAL A 44 16.86 -7.77 1.31
C VAL A 44 17.31 -8.12 -0.10
N VAL A 45 18.43 -8.83 -0.23
CA VAL A 45 19.03 -9.20 -1.53
C VAL A 45 19.29 -7.96 -2.40
N GLY A 46 19.81 -6.89 -1.79
CA GLY A 46 20.21 -5.66 -2.49
C GLY A 46 19.06 -4.72 -2.90
N ILE A 47 17.81 -5.03 -2.54
CA ILE A 47 16.63 -4.19 -2.80
C ILE A 47 15.97 -3.83 -1.47
N GLY A 48 15.64 -2.55 -1.26
CA GLY A 48 14.91 -2.09 -0.09
C GLY A 48 13.49 -2.65 -0.02
N LEU A 49 12.98 -2.92 1.19
CA LEU A 49 11.61 -3.41 1.40
C LEU A 49 10.58 -2.48 0.75
N PHE A 50 10.72 -1.17 0.90
CA PHE A 50 9.87 -0.19 0.24
C PHE A 50 9.86 -0.35 -1.29
N GLN A 51 11.04 -0.41 -1.93
CA GLN A 51 11.14 -0.60 -3.38
C GLN A 51 10.48 -1.90 -3.83
N ARG A 52 10.71 -3.00 -3.08
CA ARG A 52 10.12 -4.31 -3.39
C ARG A 52 8.60 -4.25 -3.33
N THR A 53 8.04 -3.62 -2.30
CA THR A 53 6.59 -3.44 -2.15
C THR A 53 6.01 -2.63 -3.30
N VAL A 54 6.64 -1.51 -3.67
CA VAL A 54 6.22 -0.68 -4.82
C VAL A 54 6.23 -1.48 -6.13
N LEU A 55 7.27 -2.28 -6.37
CA LEU A 55 7.35 -3.12 -7.57
C LEU A 55 6.32 -4.23 -7.59
N THR A 56 6.01 -4.83 -6.44
CA THR A 56 4.94 -5.82 -6.31
C THR A 56 3.59 -5.20 -6.66
N LEU A 57 3.29 -4.02 -6.12
CA LEU A 57 2.05 -3.28 -6.40
C LEU A 57 1.93 -2.95 -7.90
N GLN A 58 2.99 -2.40 -8.50
CA GLN A 58 3.04 -2.11 -9.93
C GLN A 58 2.78 -3.37 -10.79
N ARG A 59 3.45 -4.49 -10.47
CA ARG A 59 3.27 -5.76 -11.19
C ARG A 59 1.89 -6.38 -10.99
N ALA A 60 1.21 -6.06 -9.89
CA ALA A 60 -0.17 -6.46 -9.63
C ALA A 60 -1.22 -5.54 -10.28
N GLY A 61 -0.78 -4.57 -11.09
CA GLY A 61 -1.66 -3.67 -11.84
C GLY A 61 -2.19 -2.50 -11.02
N ILE A 62 -1.57 -2.15 -9.90
CA ILE A 62 -1.78 -0.85 -9.25
C ILE A 62 -1.25 0.24 -10.19
N ARG A 63 -2.05 1.29 -10.38
CA ARG A 63 -1.79 2.38 -11.34
C ARG A 63 -1.52 3.72 -10.65
N GLN A 64 -1.81 3.84 -9.36
CA GLN A 64 -1.52 5.02 -8.56
C GLN A 64 -1.07 4.57 -7.18
N LEU A 65 0.05 5.13 -6.72
CA LEU A 65 0.55 4.94 -5.37
C LEU A 65 0.46 6.26 -4.61
N ILE A 66 -0.12 6.23 -3.42
CA ILE A 66 -0.07 7.31 -2.44
C ILE A 66 0.79 6.82 -1.29
N VAL A 67 1.77 7.62 -0.87
CA VAL A 67 2.66 7.29 0.24
C VAL A 67 2.45 8.33 1.33
N LEU A 68 1.97 7.90 2.50
CA LEU A 68 1.99 8.73 3.69
C LEU A 68 3.39 8.70 4.28
N SER A 69 4.17 9.73 4.01
CA SER A 69 5.60 9.77 4.31
C SER A 69 5.88 10.30 5.71
N GLY A 70 6.66 9.53 6.47
CA GLY A 70 7.26 9.97 7.72
C GLY A 70 8.57 10.74 7.49
N PRO A 71 9.48 10.77 8.49
CA PRO A 71 10.73 11.53 8.41
C PRO A 71 11.68 11.06 7.28
N ASP A 72 11.51 9.83 6.79
CA ASP A 72 12.39 9.21 5.78
C ASP A 72 12.00 9.54 4.33
N GLU A 73 11.11 10.50 4.09
CA GLU A 73 10.54 10.81 2.77
C GLU A 73 11.60 10.94 1.66
N GLU A 74 12.65 11.73 1.92
CA GLU A 74 13.68 12.02 0.92
C GLU A 74 14.53 10.79 0.61
N GLN A 75 14.85 9.98 1.62
CA GLN A 75 15.55 8.70 1.43
C GLN A 75 14.70 7.72 0.62
N LEU A 76 13.39 7.65 0.89
CA LEU A 76 12.47 6.80 0.15
C LEU A 76 12.32 7.25 -1.31
N LYS A 77 12.16 8.56 -1.56
CA LYS A 77 12.16 9.12 -2.93
C LYS A 77 13.44 8.77 -3.68
N HIS A 78 14.59 8.97 -3.05
CA HIS A 78 15.89 8.66 -3.64
C HIS A 78 16.04 7.17 -3.96
N SER A 79 15.51 6.30 -3.08
CA SER A 79 15.51 4.87 -3.32
C SER A 79 14.71 4.51 -4.58
N LEU A 80 13.55 5.14 -4.85
CA LEU A 80 12.80 4.88 -6.08
C LEU A 80 13.51 5.43 -7.32
N ALA A 81 14.18 6.59 -7.21
CA ALA A 81 14.92 7.19 -8.31
C ALA A 81 16.14 6.35 -8.75
N LYS A 82 16.82 5.69 -7.80
CA LYS A 82 17.99 4.84 -8.05
C LYS A 82 17.67 3.35 -8.25
N GLY A 83 16.44 2.95 -7.99
CA GLY A 83 15.99 1.56 -7.97
C GLY A 83 15.56 0.99 -9.33
N PRO A 84 14.99 -0.22 -9.33
CA PRO A 84 14.34 -0.80 -10.51
C PRO A 84 13.29 0.18 -11.06
N ARG A 85 13.05 0.20 -12.39
CA ARG A 85 12.15 1.18 -13.04
C ARG A 85 10.72 1.13 -12.50
N VAL A 86 10.47 1.90 -11.44
CA VAL A 86 9.13 2.25 -10.95
C VAL A 86 8.57 3.27 -11.92
N THR A 87 7.44 2.92 -12.53
CA THR A 87 6.77 3.72 -13.57
C THR A 87 5.39 4.17 -13.13
N ILE A 88 4.86 3.62 -12.03
CA ILE A 88 3.59 4.08 -11.46
C ILE A 88 3.76 5.48 -10.85
N PRO A 89 2.80 6.40 -11.08
CA PRO A 89 2.75 7.68 -10.38
C PRO A 89 2.75 7.49 -8.86
N VAL A 90 3.64 8.21 -8.18
CA VAL A 90 3.75 8.22 -6.72
C VAL A 90 3.41 9.61 -6.21
N ARG A 91 2.34 9.70 -5.42
CA ARG A 91 1.97 10.90 -4.66
C ARG A 91 2.49 10.79 -3.24
N TRP A 92 3.25 11.79 -2.82
CA TRP A 92 3.78 11.88 -1.47
C TRP A 92 2.87 12.77 -0.63
N MET A 93 2.50 12.29 0.55
CA MET A 93 1.66 13.01 1.50
C MET A 93 2.37 12.99 2.87
N PRO A 94 3.05 14.08 3.25
CA PRO A 94 3.86 14.09 4.45
C PRO A 94 2.99 14.03 5.72
N MET A 95 3.33 13.15 6.66
CA MET A 95 2.58 12.94 7.90
C MET A 95 2.49 14.18 8.79
N ARG A 96 3.42 15.14 8.64
CA ARG A 96 3.34 16.45 9.32
C ARG A 96 2.12 17.28 8.90
N GLU A 97 1.63 17.08 7.67
CA GLU A 97 0.47 17.77 7.10
C GLU A 97 -0.76 16.86 7.07
N PHE A 98 -0.53 15.55 7.03
CA PHE A 98 -1.55 14.51 6.98
C PHE A 98 -1.32 13.46 8.10
N PRO A 99 -1.57 13.79 9.37
CA PRO A 99 -1.40 12.86 10.49
C PRO A 99 -2.37 11.69 10.37
N ILE A 100 -1.92 10.46 10.62
CA ILE A 100 -2.73 9.24 10.43
C ILE A 100 -3.87 9.11 11.46
N ASP A 101 -3.71 9.75 12.60
CA ASP A 101 -4.67 9.84 13.70
C ASP A 101 -5.73 10.93 13.47
N ASP A 102 -5.54 11.82 12.49
CA ASP A 102 -6.54 12.81 12.10
C ASP A 102 -7.55 12.21 11.10
N PRO A 103 -8.86 12.19 11.42
CA PRO A 103 -9.91 11.77 10.47
C PRO A 103 -9.87 12.51 9.13
N ARG A 104 -9.46 13.78 9.12
CA ARG A 104 -9.37 14.60 7.91
C ARG A 104 -8.33 14.07 6.91
N THR A 105 -7.30 13.39 7.39
CA THR A 105 -6.32 12.72 6.54
C THR A 105 -6.97 11.60 5.73
N TRP A 106 -7.86 10.82 6.36
CA TRP A 106 -8.57 9.74 5.69
C TRP A 106 -9.60 10.27 4.69
N GLU A 107 -10.27 11.38 5.01
CA GLU A 107 -11.14 12.09 4.06
C GLU A 107 -10.34 12.59 2.84
N ALA A 108 -9.18 13.22 3.07
CA ALA A 108 -8.29 13.66 2.00
C ALA A 108 -7.84 12.48 1.12
N LEU A 109 -7.42 11.36 1.72
CA LEU A 109 -7.05 10.15 0.99
C LEU A 109 -8.23 9.60 0.18
N ALA A 110 -9.44 9.59 0.74
CA ALA A 110 -10.63 9.09 0.05
C ALA A 110 -10.94 9.90 -1.22
N THR A 111 -10.71 11.22 -1.21
CA THR A 111 -10.89 12.06 -2.42
C THR A 111 -9.91 11.73 -3.55
N GLU A 112 -8.77 11.13 -3.22
CA GLU A 112 -7.72 10.74 -4.18
C GLU A 112 -7.93 9.34 -4.78
N VAL A 113 -8.85 8.56 -4.20
CA VAL A 113 -9.12 7.19 -4.61
C VAL A 113 -10.33 7.15 -5.54
N ARG A 114 -10.13 6.62 -6.75
CA ARG A 114 -11.22 6.28 -7.67
C ARG A 114 -11.54 4.80 -7.56
N GLY A 115 -12.56 4.44 -6.78
CA GLY A 115 -12.99 3.06 -6.56
C GLY A 115 -12.43 2.47 -5.25
N PHE A 116 -11.91 1.24 -5.29
CA PHE A 116 -11.31 0.60 -4.12
C PHE A 116 -9.82 0.96 -3.99
N ALA A 117 -9.37 1.10 -2.74
CA ALA A 117 -7.96 1.29 -2.40
C ALA A 117 -7.44 0.12 -1.57
N LEU A 118 -6.17 -0.23 -1.82
CA LEU A 118 -5.40 -1.12 -0.97
C LEU A 118 -4.63 -0.27 0.04
N ILE A 119 -4.79 -0.52 1.33
CA ILE A 119 -3.96 0.09 2.37
C ILE A 119 -2.96 -0.95 2.85
N ALA A 120 -1.67 -0.60 2.85
CA ALA A 120 -0.61 -1.54 3.21
C ALA A 120 0.55 -0.85 3.95
N THR A 121 1.30 -1.62 4.74
CA THR A 121 2.64 -1.23 5.21
C THR A 121 3.72 -1.78 4.29
N VAL A 122 4.94 -1.29 4.45
CA VAL A 122 6.14 -1.88 3.82
C VAL A 122 6.57 -3.22 4.43
N ASN A 123 6.11 -3.51 5.65
CA ASN A 123 6.49 -4.72 6.40
C ASN A 123 5.65 -5.94 6.01
N GLY A 124 4.47 -5.72 5.40
CA GLY A 124 3.66 -6.77 4.80
C GLY A 124 4.16 -7.13 3.40
N VAL A 125 4.99 -8.16 3.26
CA VAL A 125 5.32 -8.71 1.94
C VAL A 125 4.17 -9.58 1.45
N PHE A 126 3.39 -9.08 0.50
CA PHE A 126 2.31 -9.83 -0.13
C PHE A 126 2.67 -10.32 -1.54
N SER A 127 2.02 -11.41 -1.97
CA SER A 127 2.16 -11.93 -3.32
C SER A 127 1.31 -11.11 -4.29
N ARG A 128 1.71 -11.11 -5.57
CA ARG A 128 0.88 -10.56 -6.65
C ARG A 128 -0.50 -11.22 -6.70
N GLY A 129 -0.56 -12.54 -6.50
CA GLY A 129 -1.81 -13.31 -6.53
C GLY A 129 -2.81 -12.87 -5.48
N LEU A 130 -2.35 -12.45 -4.29
CA LEU A 130 -3.24 -11.90 -3.25
C LEU A 130 -3.94 -10.63 -3.74
N ILE A 131 -3.22 -9.70 -4.38
CA ILE A 131 -3.81 -8.45 -4.89
C ILE A 131 -4.79 -8.76 -6.03
N GLU A 132 -4.45 -9.72 -6.89
CA GLU A 132 -5.34 -10.17 -7.97
C GLU A 132 -6.63 -10.78 -7.43
N GLN A 133 -6.55 -11.57 -6.34
CA GLN A 133 -7.71 -12.11 -5.64
C GLN A 133 -8.53 -10.99 -4.97
N LEU A 134 -7.89 -10.09 -4.22
CA LEU A 134 -8.58 -8.96 -3.59
C LEU A 134 -9.34 -8.12 -4.61
N ARG A 135 -8.78 -7.92 -5.81
CA ARG A 135 -9.46 -7.21 -6.91
C ARG A 135 -10.78 -7.85 -7.34
N GLN A 136 -10.93 -9.16 -7.17
CA GLN A 136 -12.16 -9.91 -7.47
C GLN A 136 -13.13 -9.91 -6.28
N ASP A 137 -12.59 -9.88 -5.06
CA ASP A 137 -13.38 -10.02 -3.82
C ASP A 137 -13.95 -8.69 -3.30
N VAL A 138 -13.34 -7.54 -3.66
CA VAL A 138 -13.79 -6.21 -3.22
C VAL A 138 -15.23 -5.90 -3.64
N ARG A 139 -16.00 -5.35 -2.70
CA ARG A 139 -17.40 -4.94 -2.88
C ARG A 139 -17.63 -3.61 -2.19
N ASP A 140 -18.53 -2.81 -2.74
CA ASP A 140 -18.92 -1.54 -2.13
C ASP A 140 -19.44 -1.75 -0.70
N GLY A 141 -19.06 -0.84 0.20
CA GLY A 141 -19.43 -0.89 1.62
C GLY A 141 -18.75 -1.98 2.46
N HIS A 142 -17.82 -2.76 1.89
CA HIS A 142 -17.11 -3.81 2.61
C HIS A 142 -15.61 -3.52 2.70
N ALA A 143 -15.05 -3.75 3.89
CA ALA A 143 -13.61 -3.73 4.10
C ALA A 143 -13.08 -5.18 4.21
N ILE A 144 -12.00 -5.48 3.49
CA ILE A 144 -11.30 -6.78 3.59
C ILE A 144 -10.00 -6.53 4.34
N VAL A 145 -9.80 -7.26 5.44
CA VAL A 145 -8.56 -7.22 6.22
C VAL A 145 -7.79 -8.50 5.98
N VAL A 146 -6.54 -8.36 5.55
CA VAL A 146 -5.62 -9.50 5.40
C VAL A 146 -4.59 -9.41 6.53
N ALA A 147 -4.56 -10.43 7.37
CA ALA A 147 -3.59 -10.57 8.45
C ALA A 147 -2.89 -11.93 8.34
N GLN A 148 -1.63 -12.00 8.77
CA GLN A 148 -1.00 -13.29 9.00
C GLN A 148 -1.65 -13.96 10.22
N PRO A 149 -1.89 -15.28 10.19
CA PRO A 149 -2.34 -15.98 11.38
C PRO A 149 -1.28 -15.80 12.48
N ARG A 150 -1.72 -15.37 13.68
CA ARG A 150 -0.85 -15.29 14.85
C ARG A 150 -0.38 -16.71 15.18
N PRO A 151 0.93 -17.00 15.33
CA PRO A 151 1.38 -18.31 15.78
C PRO A 151 0.70 -18.63 17.12
N GLN A 152 0.12 -19.82 17.23
CA GLN A 152 -0.47 -20.26 18.49
C GLN A 152 0.67 -20.46 19.51
N PRO A 153 0.46 -20.12 20.79
CA PRO A 153 1.50 -20.27 21.82
C PRO A 153 2.08 -21.69 21.94
N ASP A 154 1.33 -22.70 21.50
CA ASP A 154 1.72 -24.13 21.56
C ASP A 154 2.62 -24.59 20.39
N GLU A 155 3.00 -23.71 19.45
CA GLU A 155 3.88 -24.02 18.31
C GLU A 155 5.21 -23.25 18.34
N LEU A 156 5.72 -22.93 19.53
CA LEU A 156 7.13 -22.54 19.68
C LEU A 156 7.95 -23.77 20.13
N PRO A 157 9.07 -24.08 19.45
CA PRO A 157 9.94 -25.19 19.84
C PRO A 157 10.65 -24.97 21.17
#